data_AF-A0A1Q8ASQ8-F1
#
_entry.id   AF-A0A1Q8ASQ8-F1
#
_cell.length_a   1.000
_cell.length_b   1.000
_cell.length_c   1.000
_cell.angle_alpha   90.00
_cell.angle_beta   90.00
_cell.angle_gamma   90.00
#
_symmetry.space_group_name_H-M   'P 1'
#
loop_
_entity.id
_entity.type
_entity.pdbx_description
1 polymer ?
#
loop_
_entity_poly.entity_id
_entity_poly.type
_entity_poly.pdbx_seq_one_letter_code
_entity_poly.pdbx_strand_id
1 'polypeptide(L)'
;MRSIDYSALRGLKAGALGGLVGAAVLGLLAGLSAFVLDQEVFYVTIATKLGFSSPVLTGWALHFLVGLVAGGVFIAITALLKRFALDTTRKSFWVGLLGGISIWVVVYLPVADLLAPTDLSNLMFAGGSFIFHLVYGVVTALVSLWLIRRSVRTQLMA
;
A
#
# COMPACT_ATOMS: atom_id res chain seq x y z
N MET A 1 24.67 -9.94 -7.90
CA MET A 1 24.33 -9.01 -6.81
C MET A 1 24.12 -9.83 -5.53
N ARG A 2 24.74 -9.47 -4.41
CA ARG A 2 24.57 -10.18 -3.11
C ARG A 2 23.11 -10.01 -2.63
N SER A 3 22.49 -11.08 -2.12
CA SER A 3 21.18 -10.99 -1.49
C SER A 3 21.23 -10.05 -0.29
N ILE A 4 20.28 -9.13 -0.19
CA ILE A 4 20.15 -8.24 0.97
C ILE A 4 19.37 -9.02 2.03
N ASP A 5 20.02 -9.35 3.14
CA ASP A 5 19.33 -9.87 4.33
C ASP A 5 18.98 -8.70 5.26
N TYR A 6 17.72 -8.62 5.69
CA TYR A 6 17.24 -7.59 6.61
C TYR A 6 16.29 -8.20 7.64
N SER A 7 16.33 -7.68 8.87
CA SER A 7 15.47 -8.16 9.94
C SER A 7 14.01 -7.73 9.75
N ALA A 8 13.08 -8.44 10.37
CA ALA A 8 11.66 -8.09 10.38
C ALA A 8 11.40 -6.67 10.92
N LEU A 9 12.11 -6.23 11.96
CA LEU A 9 12.00 -4.86 12.49
C LEU A 9 12.48 -3.81 11.46
N ARG A 10 13.57 -4.09 10.75
CA ARG A 10 14.04 -3.19 9.68
C ARG A 10 13.03 -3.16 8.53
N GLY A 11 12.49 -4.33 8.16
CA GLY A 11 11.43 -4.46 7.17
C GLY A 11 10.17 -3.69 7.57
N LEU A 12 9.74 -3.79 8.83
CA LEU A 12 8.59 -3.08 9.37
C LEU A 12 8.73 -1.56 9.23
N LYS A 13 9.88 -1.00 9.64
CA LYS A 13 10.15 0.44 9.55
C LYS A 13 10.21 0.93 8.10
N ALA A 14 10.95 0.22 7.25
CA ALA A 14 11.06 0.56 5.83
C ALA A 14 9.69 0.44 5.13
N GLY A 15 8.96 -0.62 5.43
CA GLY A 15 7.62 -0.89 4.93
C GLY A 15 6.59 0.14 5.36
N ALA A 16 6.65 0.63 6.61
CA ALA A 16 5.73 1.66 7.09
C ALA A 16 5.90 2.97 6.29
N LEU A 17 7.16 3.38 6.06
CA LEU A 17 7.46 4.55 5.22
C LEU A 17 7.13 4.30 3.75
N GLY A 18 7.46 3.12 3.22
CA GLY A 18 7.09 2.72 1.87
C GLY A 18 5.57 2.71 1.67
N GLY A 19 4.83 2.24 2.66
CA GLY A 19 3.38 2.17 2.69
C GLY A 19 2.73 3.54 2.75
N LEU A 20 3.29 4.50 3.49
CA LEU A 20 2.87 5.89 3.43
C LEU A 20 3.03 6.49 2.03
N VAL A 21 4.19 6.27 1.39
CA VAL A 21 4.43 6.77 0.02
C VAL A 21 3.51 6.06 -0.98
N GLY A 22 3.34 4.74 -0.86
CA GLY A 22 2.40 3.97 -1.66
C GLY A 22 0.96 4.47 -1.49
N ALA A 23 0.54 4.77 -0.27
CA ALA A 23 -0.78 5.31 0.02
C ALA A 23 -0.96 6.73 -0.55
N ALA A 24 0.07 7.58 -0.50
CA ALA A 24 0.03 8.89 -1.14
C ALA A 24 -0.20 8.75 -2.65
N VAL A 25 0.60 7.92 -3.33
CA VAL A 25 0.48 7.70 -4.78
C VAL A 25 -0.89 7.12 -5.13
N LEU A 26 -1.33 6.08 -4.42
CA LEU A 26 -2.66 5.48 -4.61
C LEU A 26 -3.76 6.52 -4.39
N GLY A 27 -3.71 7.26 -3.28
CA GLY A 27 -4.74 8.22 -2.89
C GLY A 27 -4.88 9.36 -3.87
N LEU A 28 -3.76 9.84 -4.44
CA LEU A 28 -3.75 10.85 -5.49
C LEU A 28 -4.34 10.31 -6.80
N LEU A 29 -3.95 9.11 -7.23
CA LEU A 29 -4.51 8.49 -8.44
C LEU A 29 -6.02 8.24 -8.28
N ALA A 30 -6.44 7.74 -7.13
CA ALA A 30 -7.84 7.55 -6.82
C ALA A 30 -8.61 8.88 -6.80
N GLY A 31 -8.03 9.95 -6.25
CA GLY A 31 -8.62 11.28 -6.27
C GLY A 31 -8.77 11.85 -7.69
N LEU A 32 -7.77 11.68 -8.55
CA LEU A 32 -7.84 12.07 -9.96
C LEU A 32 -8.92 11.28 -10.71
N SER A 33 -9.01 9.98 -10.48
CA SER A 33 -10.06 9.16 -11.10
C SER A 33 -11.45 9.48 -10.57
N ALA A 34 -11.59 9.76 -9.28
CA ALA A 34 -12.84 10.22 -8.68
C ALA A 34 -13.31 11.54 -9.30
N PHE A 35 -12.39 12.50 -9.50
CA PHE A 35 -12.68 13.75 -10.19
C PHE A 35 -13.12 13.54 -11.65
N VAL A 36 -12.44 12.69 -12.41
CA VAL A 36 -12.79 12.41 -13.81
C VAL A 36 -14.15 11.70 -13.94
N LEU A 37 -14.51 10.88 -12.95
CA LEU A 37 -15.74 10.10 -12.93
C LEU A 37 -16.89 10.78 -12.19
N ASP A 38 -16.70 12.03 -11.75
CA ASP A 38 -17.67 12.80 -10.96
C ASP A 38 -18.25 12.02 -9.77
N GLN A 39 -17.37 11.38 -9.01
CA GLN A 39 -17.74 10.52 -7.87
C GLN A 39 -16.90 10.83 -6.63
N GLU A 40 -17.39 10.41 -5.47
CA GLU A 40 -16.63 10.48 -4.22
C GLU A 40 -15.50 9.44 -4.23
N VAL A 41 -14.34 9.81 -3.68
CA VAL A 41 -13.21 8.89 -3.56
C VAL A 41 -13.44 7.91 -2.40
N PHE A 42 -13.09 6.64 -2.61
CA PHE A 42 -13.41 5.54 -1.69
C PHE A 42 -13.14 5.83 -0.21
N TYR A 43 -11.95 6.35 0.14
CA TYR A 43 -11.60 6.58 1.54
C TYR A 43 -12.45 7.67 2.21
N VAL A 44 -13.00 8.62 1.43
CA VAL A 44 -13.99 9.58 1.92
C VAL A 44 -15.35 8.92 2.06
N THR A 45 -15.78 8.11 1.08
CA THR A 45 -17.00 7.30 1.15
C THR A 45 -17.03 6.45 2.43
N ILE A 46 -15.92 5.78 2.75
CA ILE A 46 -15.78 4.98 3.98
C ILE A 46 -15.88 5.86 5.22
N ALA A 47 -15.21 7.00 5.26
CA ALA A 47 -15.29 7.90 6.41
C ALA A 47 -16.71 8.47 6.62
N THR A 48 -17.42 8.79 5.55
CA THR A 48 -18.83 9.21 5.57
C THR A 48 -19.71 8.12 6.18
N LYS A 49 -19.53 6.87 5.76
CA LYS A 49 -20.32 5.72 6.27
C LYS A 49 -20.00 5.35 7.71
N LEU A 50 -18.81 5.67 8.19
CA LEU A 50 -18.44 5.54 9.60
C LEU A 50 -18.97 6.71 10.46
N GLY A 51 -19.62 7.71 9.86
CA GLY A 51 -20.25 8.82 10.58
C GLY A 51 -19.27 9.89 11.08
N PHE A 52 -18.07 10.01 10.47
CA PHE A 52 -17.13 11.05 10.86
C PHE A 52 -17.62 12.45 10.43
N SER A 53 -17.40 13.44 11.29
CA SER A 53 -17.85 14.83 11.06
C SER A 53 -17.05 15.57 9.98
N SER A 54 -15.83 15.12 9.67
CA SER A 54 -15.01 15.63 8.56
C SER A 54 -14.54 14.46 7.68
N PRO A 55 -15.41 13.92 6.81
CA PRO A 55 -15.09 12.72 6.03
C PRO A 55 -13.88 12.87 5.12
N VAL A 56 -13.65 14.07 4.58
CA VAL A 56 -12.47 14.34 3.73
C VAL A 56 -11.18 14.17 4.52
N LEU A 57 -11.05 14.86 5.66
CA LEU A 57 -9.85 14.81 6.49
C LEU A 57 -9.66 13.42 7.10
N THR A 58 -10.72 12.86 7.68
CA THR A 58 -10.67 11.56 8.36
C THR A 58 -10.49 10.40 7.38
N GLY A 59 -11.06 10.49 6.17
CA GLY A 59 -10.83 9.53 5.10
C GLY A 59 -9.37 9.48 4.66
N TRP A 60 -8.75 10.64 4.43
CA TRP A 60 -7.31 10.70 4.16
C TRP A 60 -6.47 10.16 5.33
N ALA A 61 -6.81 10.52 6.56
CA ALA A 61 -6.11 10.03 7.74
C ALA A 61 -6.17 8.49 7.86
N LEU A 62 -7.37 7.91 7.67
CA LEU A 62 -7.57 6.45 7.67
C LEU A 62 -6.80 5.79 6.53
N HIS A 63 -6.84 6.37 5.32
CA HIS A 63 -6.12 5.86 4.16
C HIS A 63 -4.61 5.78 4.40
N PHE A 64 -4.02 6.85 4.96
CA PHE A 64 -2.60 6.85 5.32
C PHE A 64 -2.29 5.89 6.47
N LEU A 65 -3.16 5.78 7.48
CA LEU A 65 -2.98 4.86 8.60
C LEU A 65 -2.97 3.40 8.11
N VAL A 66 -3.96 3.02 7.31
CA VAL A 66 -4.04 1.68 6.72
C VAL A 66 -2.84 1.43 5.82
N GLY A 67 -2.46 2.40 4.98
CA GLY A 67 -1.28 2.30 4.13
C GLY A 67 0.02 2.10 4.88
N LEU A 68 0.21 2.81 5.99
CA LEU A 68 1.35 2.68 6.91
C LEU A 68 1.40 1.29 7.52
N VAL A 69 0.29 0.83 8.11
CA VAL A 69 0.21 -0.47 8.79
C VAL A 69 0.40 -1.60 7.79
N ALA A 70 -0.34 -1.59 6.67
CA ALA A 70 -0.28 -2.62 5.64
C ALA A 70 1.13 -2.71 5.03
N GLY A 71 1.75 -1.58 4.72
CA GLY A 71 3.11 -1.55 4.16
C GLY A 71 4.15 -2.08 5.14
N GLY A 72 4.05 -1.67 6.41
CA GLY A 72 4.92 -2.16 7.47
C GLY A 72 4.82 -3.68 7.63
N VAL A 73 3.60 -4.20 7.79
CA VAL A 73 3.35 -5.63 7.96
C VAL A 73 3.81 -6.42 6.73
N PHE A 74 3.47 -5.95 5.52
CA PHE A 74 3.87 -6.58 4.26
C PHE A 74 5.39 -6.76 4.17
N ILE A 75 6.17 -5.70 4.41
CA ILE A 75 7.63 -5.79 4.29
C ILE A 75 8.26 -6.55 5.46
N ALA A 76 7.69 -6.49 6.67
CA ALA A 76 8.12 -7.36 7.76
C ALA A 76 7.95 -8.84 7.39
N ILE A 77 6.80 -9.22 6.79
CA ILE A 77 6.54 -10.59 6.34
C ILE A 77 7.54 -11.03 5.26
N THR A 78 7.87 -10.16 4.30
CA THR A 78 8.89 -10.51 3.28
C THR A 78 10.27 -10.79 3.88
N ALA A 79 10.59 -10.17 5.04
CA ALA A 79 11.82 -10.45 5.78
C ALA A 79 11.78 -11.85 6.44
N LEU A 80 10.63 -12.23 6.98
CA LEU A 80 10.41 -13.55 7.61
C LEU A 80 10.38 -14.68 6.58
N LEU A 81 9.76 -14.42 5.42
CA LEU A 81 9.67 -15.36 4.31
C LEU A 81 10.76 -15.07 3.29
N LYS A 82 11.98 -15.54 3.55
CA LYS A 82 13.19 -15.25 2.76
C LYS A 82 13.05 -15.37 1.23
N ARG A 83 12.15 -16.25 0.75
CA ARG A 83 11.81 -16.35 -0.69
C ARG A 83 11.33 -15.02 -1.29
N PHE A 84 10.63 -14.20 -0.51
CA PHE A 84 10.07 -12.91 -0.91
C PHE A 84 10.89 -11.70 -0.44
N ALA A 85 12.00 -11.91 0.28
CA ALA A 85 12.85 -10.82 0.73
C ALA A 85 13.29 -9.93 -0.43
N LEU A 86 13.23 -8.61 -0.23
CA LEU A 86 13.56 -7.60 -1.22
C LEU A 86 15.07 -7.51 -1.44
N ASP A 87 15.57 -8.04 -2.55
CA ASP A 87 17.00 -8.04 -2.90
C ASP A 87 17.33 -7.14 -4.10
N THR A 88 16.48 -7.18 -5.13
CA THR A 88 16.67 -6.56 -6.43
C THR A 88 15.42 -5.77 -6.80
N THR A 89 15.58 -4.76 -7.66
CA THR A 89 14.45 -3.97 -8.17
C THR A 89 13.43 -4.86 -8.88
N ARG A 90 13.90 -5.79 -9.73
CA ARG A 90 13.04 -6.73 -10.46
C ARG A 90 12.23 -7.62 -9.51
N LYS A 91 12.87 -8.22 -8.51
CA LYS A 91 12.15 -9.05 -7.52
C LYS A 91 11.19 -8.20 -6.70
N SER A 92 11.60 -7.01 -6.28
CA SER A 92 10.75 -6.11 -5.48
C SER A 92 9.53 -5.63 -6.25
N PHE A 93 9.65 -5.42 -7.55
CA PHE A 93 8.50 -5.17 -8.42
C PHE A 93 7.49 -6.33 -8.38
N TRP A 94 7.94 -7.58 -8.61
CA TRP A 94 7.05 -8.74 -8.59
C TRP A 94 6.46 -9.04 -7.22
N VAL A 95 7.28 -8.95 -6.16
CA VAL A 95 6.81 -9.10 -4.77
C VAL A 95 5.83 -7.98 -4.43
N GLY A 96 6.08 -6.75 -4.90
CA GLY A 96 5.16 -5.63 -4.77
C GLY A 96 3.82 -5.86 -5.45
N LEU A 97 3.79 -6.42 -6.67
CA LEU A 97 2.55 -6.80 -7.34
C LEU A 97 1.76 -7.82 -6.51
N LEU A 98 2.43 -8.88 -6.02
CA LEU A 98 1.80 -9.87 -5.15
C LEU A 98 1.28 -9.26 -3.84
N GLY A 99 2.03 -8.33 -3.25
CA GLY A 99 1.61 -7.57 -2.08
C GLY A 99 0.37 -6.72 -2.35
N GLY A 100 0.32 -6.04 -3.49
CA GLY A 100 -0.84 -5.27 -3.94
C GLY A 100 -2.09 -6.13 -4.11
N ILE A 101 -1.97 -7.29 -4.78
CA ILE A 101 -3.06 -8.28 -4.89
C ILE A 101 -3.52 -8.72 -3.51
N SER A 102 -2.57 -9.06 -2.62
CA SER A 102 -2.87 -9.56 -1.28
C SER A 102 -3.63 -8.53 -0.46
N ILE A 103 -3.23 -7.27 -0.49
CA ILE A 103 -3.90 -6.19 0.24
C ILE A 103 -5.27 -5.91 -0.37
N TRP A 104 -5.39 -5.94 -1.70
CA TRP A 104 -6.68 -5.80 -2.36
C TRP A 104 -7.67 -6.88 -1.92
N VAL A 105 -7.24 -8.15 -1.91
CA VAL A 105 -8.10 -9.28 -1.51
C VAL A 105 -8.40 -9.30 -0.01
N VAL A 106 -7.41 -9.05 0.85
CA VAL A 106 -7.53 -9.27 2.30
C VAL A 106 -8.05 -8.03 3.03
N VAL A 107 -7.81 -6.83 2.50
CA VAL A 107 -8.18 -5.57 3.16
C VAL A 107 -9.28 -4.86 2.39
N TYR A 108 -9.06 -4.59 1.11
CA TYR A 108 -9.99 -3.77 0.34
C TYR A 108 -11.32 -4.50 0.09
N LEU A 109 -11.30 -5.74 -0.41
CA LEU A 109 -12.53 -6.47 -0.72
C LEU A 109 -13.47 -6.60 0.51
N PRO A 110 -13.00 -7.01 1.71
CA PRO A 110 -13.90 -7.11 2.86
C PRO A 110 -14.44 -5.75 3.32
N VAL A 111 -13.61 -4.69 3.29
CA VAL A 111 -14.06 -3.34 3.67
C VAL A 111 -15.07 -2.80 2.66
N ALA A 112 -14.81 -2.99 1.37
CA ALA A 112 -15.70 -2.57 0.30
C ALA A 112 -17.01 -3.37 0.31
N ASP A 113 -16.99 -4.68 0.52
CA ASP A 113 -18.21 -5.49 0.63
C ASP A 113 -19.08 -5.06 1.82
N LEU A 114 -18.46 -4.82 2.98
CA LEU A 114 -19.18 -4.44 4.19
C LEU A 114 -19.74 -3.01 4.12
N LEU A 115 -18.94 -2.06 3.64
CA LEU A 115 -19.26 -0.64 3.75
C LEU A 115 -19.69 -0.04 2.41
N ALA A 116 -19.24 -0.54 1.27
CA ALA A 116 -19.56 0.03 -0.04
C ALA A 116 -19.80 -1.04 -1.14
N PRO A 117 -20.78 -1.94 -0.93
CA PRO A 117 -20.99 -3.08 -1.83
C PRO A 117 -21.36 -2.66 -3.27
N THR A 118 -21.99 -1.49 -3.42
CA THR A 118 -22.28 -0.89 -4.73
C THR A 118 -21.02 -0.62 -5.53
N ASP A 119 -19.98 -0.12 -4.86
CA ASP A 119 -18.70 0.22 -5.47
C ASP A 119 -17.96 -1.05 -5.90
N LEU A 120 -18.08 -2.12 -5.11
CA LEU A 120 -17.50 -3.42 -5.47
C LEU A 120 -18.23 -4.08 -6.64
N SER A 121 -19.54 -3.89 -6.77
CA SER A 121 -20.33 -4.42 -7.89
C SER A 121 -20.10 -3.70 -9.21
N ASN A 122 -19.51 -2.50 -9.19
CA ASN A 122 -19.18 -1.73 -10.38
C ASN A 122 -17.81 -2.17 -10.94
N LEU A 123 -17.80 -2.73 -12.14
CA LEU A 123 -16.58 -3.25 -12.77
C LEU A 123 -15.49 -2.18 -12.96
N MET A 124 -15.85 -0.93 -13.27
CA MET A 124 -14.87 0.14 -13.42
C MET A 124 -14.22 0.49 -12.08
N PHE A 125 -15.01 0.50 -11.01
CA PHE A 125 -14.51 0.81 -9.67
C PHE A 125 -13.70 -0.35 -9.09
N ALA A 126 -14.21 -1.58 -9.16
CA ALA A 126 -13.49 -2.77 -8.75
C ALA A 126 -12.19 -2.95 -9.55
N GLY A 127 -12.24 -2.80 -10.88
CA GLY A 127 -11.05 -2.89 -11.74
C GLY A 127 -10.05 -1.76 -11.49
N GLY A 128 -10.51 -0.51 -11.36
CA GLY A 128 -9.66 0.64 -11.05
C GLY A 128 -8.99 0.50 -9.69
N SER A 129 -9.76 0.14 -8.65
CA SER A 129 -9.23 -0.12 -7.32
C SER A 129 -8.18 -1.23 -7.32
N PHE A 130 -8.39 -2.32 -8.07
CA PHE A 130 -7.41 -3.39 -8.21
C PHE A 130 -6.08 -2.86 -8.77
N ILE A 131 -6.12 -2.12 -9.88
CA ILE A 131 -4.93 -1.52 -10.50
C ILE A 131 -4.22 -0.59 -9.50
N PHE A 132 -4.97 0.24 -8.77
CA PHE A 132 -4.40 1.15 -7.79
C PHE A 132 -3.70 0.42 -6.63
N HIS A 133 -4.22 -0.74 -6.21
CA HIS A 133 -3.56 -1.56 -5.21
C HIS A 133 -2.29 -2.25 -5.74
N LEU A 134 -2.24 -2.62 -7.01
CA LEU A 134 -1.00 -3.06 -7.65
C LEU A 134 0.08 -1.96 -7.61
N VAL A 135 -0.31 -0.74 -7.96
CA VAL A 135 0.58 0.44 -7.89
C VAL A 135 1.06 0.67 -6.46
N TYR A 136 0.15 0.66 -5.48
CA TYR A 136 0.51 0.77 -4.06
C TYR A 136 1.56 -0.29 -3.65
N GLY A 137 1.34 -1.55 -4.00
CA GLY A 137 2.23 -2.64 -3.62
C GLY A 137 3.62 -2.50 -4.23
N VAL A 138 3.69 -2.13 -5.52
CA VAL A 138 4.95 -1.87 -6.22
C VAL A 138 5.69 -0.67 -5.62
N VAL A 139 5.02 0.47 -5.43
CA VAL A 139 5.62 1.67 -4.83
C VAL A 139 6.15 1.37 -3.43
N THR A 140 5.33 0.71 -2.61
CA THR A 140 5.70 0.30 -1.25
C THR A 140 6.96 -0.55 -1.25
N ALA A 141 7.04 -1.59 -2.10
CA ALA A 141 8.19 -2.48 -2.16
C ALA A 141 9.46 -1.76 -2.68
N LEU A 142 9.34 -0.93 -3.71
CA LEU A 142 10.49 -0.22 -4.30
C LEU A 142 11.06 0.84 -3.35
N VAL A 143 10.20 1.62 -2.70
CA VAL A 143 10.62 2.61 -1.68
C VAL A 143 11.26 1.90 -0.49
N SER A 144 10.68 0.78 -0.04
CA SER A 144 11.23 -0.01 1.06
C SER A 144 12.59 -0.60 0.71
N LEU A 145 12.77 -1.15 -0.50
CA LEU A 145 14.08 -1.61 -0.97
C LEU A 145 15.12 -0.48 -0.94
N TRP A 146 14.75 0.71 -1.42
CA TRP A 146 15.63 1.87 -1.40
C TRP A 146 16.05 2.25 0.03
N LEU A 147 15.09 2.31 0.96
CA LEU A 147 15.36 2.60 2.38
C LEU A 147 16.28 1.55 3.03
N ILE A 148 16.01 0.26 2.77
CA ILE A 148 16.82 -0.85 3.29
C ILE A 148 18.24 -0.73 2.76
N ARG A 149 18.42 -0.53 1.45
CA ARG A 149 19.76 -0.36 0.83
C ARG A 149 20.51 0.85 1.38
N ARG A 150 19.82 1.98 1.57
CA ARG A 150 20.41 3.20 2.13
C ARG A 150 20.95 2.95 3.54
N SER A 151 20.17 2.27 4.39
CA SER A 151 20.58 1.97 5.76
C SER A 151 21.82 1.07 5.83
N VAL A 152 21.94 0.06 4.96
CA VAL A 152 23.11 -0.82 4.89
C VAL A 152 24.35 -0.05 4.44
N ARG A 153 24.21 0.83 3.45
CA ARG A 153 25.32 1.65 2.96
C ARG A 153 25.89 2.55 4.05
N THR A 154 25.02 3.17 4.86
CA THR A 154 25.45 4.01 5.98
C THR A 154 26.19 3.20 7.06
N GLN A 155 25.77 1.96 7.34
CA GLN A 155 26.48 1.10 8.31
C GLN A 155 27.88 0.67 7.85
N LEU A 156 28.13 0.57 6.54
CA LEU A 156 29.45 0.21 6.01
C LEU A 156 30.43 1.40 5.96
N MET A 157 29.92 2.62 6.13
CA MET A 157 30.71 3.87 6.07
C MET A 157 30.98 4.47 7.45
N ALA A 158 30.37 3.92 8.51
CA ALA A 158 30.57 4.29 9.91
C ALA A 158 31.55 3.33 10.56
#